data_AF-A0A914PIA3-F1
#
_entry.id   AF-A0A914PIA3-F1
#
_cell.length_a   1.000
_cell.length_b   1.000
_cell.length_c   1.000
_cell.angle_alpha   90.00
_cell.angle_beta   90.00
_cell.angle_gamma   90.00
#
_symmetry.space_group_name_H-M   'P 1'
#
loop_
_entity.id
_entity.type
_entity.pdbx_description
1 polymer ?
#
loop_
_entity_poly.entity_id
_entity_poly.type
_entity_poly.pdbx_seq_one_letter_code
_entity_poly.pdbx_strand_id
1 'polypeptide(L)'
;MDVSQSRAAPIPFTKEELEGARRLRIRLCDTLPEEFDSEFFLARWWRAYKGDEKALENKLNELIEHRRAFGYNENNIHEKCKNLEFARKTFERFGIAQLNIDHYSDNVAVFVQRMKNSDLKEITKVLPLSYVCHSYFLLHECFQKAIRQKELETGKPASVAVILDLEGLNLTDFLNPMSNPSKLARLVVKIWSEYFSENVSFLKKDCGN
;
A
#
# COMPACT_ATOMS: atom_id res chain seq x y z
N MET A 1 -15.36 -11.62 -30.48
CA MET A 1 -16.01 -10.93 -29.35
C MET A 1 -14.98 -9.99 -28.76
N ASP A 2 -15.30 -8.70 -28.81
CA ASP A 2 -14.43 -7.59 -28.46
C ASP A 2 -14.25 -7.54 -26.94
N VAL A 3 -13.07 -7.93 -26.46
CA VAL A 3 -12.68 -7.74 -25.06
C VAL A 3 -12.11 -6.33 -24.97
N SER A 4 -13.00 -5.34 -24.80
CA SER A 4 -12.58 -4.01 -24.41
C SER A 4 -11.92 -4.11 -23.03
N GLN A 5 -10.60 -4.21 -23.01
CA GLN A 5 -9.80 -4.01 -21.81
C GLN A 5 -10.13 -2.62 -21.29
N SER A 6 -10.96 -2.52 -20.25
CA SER A 6 -11.14 -1.24 -19.57
C SER A 6 -9.77 -0.85 -19.02
N ARG A 7 -9.18 0.22 -19.57
CA ARG A 7 -7.92 0.76 -19.05
C ARG A 7 -8.16 1.15 -17.60
N ALA A 8 -7.42 0.54 -16.69
CA ALA A 8 -7.43 0.96 -15.30
C ALA A 8 -6.90 2.40 -15.24
N ALA A 9 -7.76 3.34 -14.84
CA ALA A 9 -7.40 4.74 -14.62
C ALA A 9 -7.79 5.13 -13.19
N PRO A 10 -7.06 6.05 -12.54
CA PRO A 10 -7.43 6.55 -11.23
C PRO A 10 -8.81 7.21 -11.26
N ILE A 11 -9.61 7.00 -10.22
CA ILE A 11 -10.92 7.65 -10.08
C ILE A 11 -10.68 9.16 -9.86
N PRO A 12 -11.17 10.05 -10.74
CA PRO A 12 -10.96 11.49 -10.61
C PRO A 12 -11.48 12.04 -9.28
N PHE A 13 -10.84 13.07 -8.74
CA PHE A 13 -11.32 13.76 -7.54
C PHE A 13 -12.50 14.69 -7.84
N THR A 14 -13.48 14.71 -6.95
CA THR A 14 -14.59 15.67 -6.99
C THR A 14 -14.11 17.04 -6.53
N LYS A 15 -14.88 18.09 -6.86
CA LYS A 15 -14.59 19.45 -6.37
C LYS A 15 -14.60 19.53 -4.84
N GLU A 16 -15.49 18.77 -4.19
CA GLU A 16 -15.59 18.71 -2.72
C GLU A 16 -14.35 18.09 -2.09
N GLU A 17 -13.82 17.01 -2.68
CA GLU A 17 -12.60 16.35 -2.20
C GLU A 17 -11.37 17.26 -2.33
N LEU A 18 -11.25 17.97 -3.45
CA LEU A 18 -10.16 18.94 -3.65
C LEU A 18 -10.26 20.13 -2.68
N GLU A 19 -11.48 20.61 -2.40
CA GLU A 19 -11.67 21.68 -1.43
C GLU A 19 -11.38 21.22 0.01
N GLY A 20 -11.76 19.99 0.36
CA GLY A 20 -11.36 19.35 1.60
C GLY A 20 -9.84 19.21 1.73
N ALA A 21 -9.16 18.79 0.66
CA ALA A 21 -7.71 18.71 0.61
C ALA A 21 -7.03 20.05 0.88
N ARG A 22 -7.54 21.16 0.33
CA ARG A 22 -7.01 22.51 0.59
C ARG A 22 -7.17 22.93 2.05
N ARG A 23 -8.34 22.66 2.65
CA ARG A 23 -8.56 22.94 4.08
C ARG A 23 -7.60 22.16 4.97
N LEU A 24 -7.38 20.88 4.68
CA LEU A 24 -6.41 20.06 5.39
C LEU A 24 -4.99 20.61 5.24
N ARG A 25 -4.59 20.99 4.01
CA ARG A 25 -3.26 21.55 3.73
C ARG A 25 -2.97 22.78 4.57
N ILE A 26 -3.93 23.70 4.67
CA ILE A 26 -3.81 24.93 5.48
C ILE A 26 -3.67 24.59 6.96
N ARG A 27 -4.43 23.61 7.47
CA ARG A 27 -4.39 23.23 8.88
C ARG A 27 -3.11 22.50 9.27
N LEU A 28 -2.58 21.68 8.36
CA LEU A 28 -1.43 20.81 8.60
C LEU A 28 -0.12 21.38 8.08
N CYS A 29 -0.09 22.65 7.66
CA CYS A 29 1.06 23.24 6.96
C CYS A 29 2.37 23.16 7.76
N ASP A 30 2.29 23.20 9.08
CA ASP A 30 3.47 23.21 9.96
C ASP A 30 3.95 21.79 10.34
N THR A 31 3.12 20.77 10.14
CA THR A 31 3.38 19.39 10.60
C THR A 31 3.52 18.40 9.45
N LEU A 32 3.03 18.73 8.26
CA LEU A 32 3.03 17.84 7.10
C LEU A 32 4.41 17.81 6.43
N PRO A 33 5.05 16.63 6.31
CA PRO A 33 6.24 16.47 5.49
C PRO A 33 6.03 16.91 4.04
N GLU A 34 7.05 17.50 3.41
CA GLU A 34 7.00 18.02 2.03
C GLU A 34 6.54 16.98 1.00
N GLU A 35 6.93 15.72 1.19
CA GLU A 35 6.53 14.59 0.35
C GLU A 35 5.02 14.29 0.37
N PHE A 36 4.34 14.68 1.45
CA PHE A 36 2.89 14.58 1.61
C PHE A 36 2.16 15.88 1.27
N ASP A 37 2.91 16.96 1.03
CA ASP A 37 2.37 18.27 0.65
C ASP A 37 1.94 18.29 -0.84
N SER A 38 0.91 17.51 -1.13
CA SER A 38 0.31 17.35 -2.47
C SER A 38 -1.21 17.43 -2.38
N GLU A 39 -1.84 18.18 -3.29
CA GLU A 39 -3.30 18.26 -3.37
C GLU A 39 -3.92 16.87 -3.59
N PHE A 40 -3.30 16.03 -4.44
CA PHE A 40 -3.79 14.67 -4.69
C PHE A 40 -3.58 13.73 -3.50
N PHE A 41 -2.49 13.88 -2.75
CA PHE A 41 -2.29 13.10 -1.52
C PHE A 41 -3.39 13.43 -0.51
N LEU A 42 -3.58 14.72 -0.20
CA LEU A 42 -4.58 15.15 0.76
C LEU A 42 -6.01 14.85 0.29
N ALA A 43 -6.28 14.87 -1.02
CA ALA A 43 -7.56 14.45 -1.58
C ALA A 43 -7.82 12.94 -1.42
N ARG A 44 -6.80 12.08 -1.54
CA ARG A 44 -6.92 10.64 -1.22
C ARG A 44 -7.31 10.43 0.23
N TRP A 45 -6.65 11.12 1.15
CA TRP A 45 -6.95 11.05 2.57
C TRP A 45 -8.35 11.56 2.87
N TRP A 46 -8.74 12.71 2.31
CA TRP A 46 -10.11 13.23 2.46
C TRP A 46 -11.17 12.22 2.02
N ARG A 47 -10.97 11.61 0.85
CA ARG A 47 -11.85 10.56 0.30
C ARG A 47 -11.91 9.33 1.21
N ALA A 48 -10.76 8.81 1.65
CA ALA A 48 -10.66 7.60 2.47
C ALA A 48 -11.41 7.73 3.80
N TYR A 49 -11.37 8.93 4.38
CA TYR A 49 -12.04 9.26 5.64
C TYR A 49 -13.43 9.89 5.47
N LYS A 50 -13.93 9.98 4.23
CA LYS A 50 -15.25 10.56 3.90
C LYS A 50 -15.47 11.96 4.51
N GLY A 51 -14.40 12.75 4.57
CA GLY A 51 -14.41 14.08 5.18
C GLY A 51 -14.43 14.13 6.71
N ASP A 52 -14.24 13.01 7.42
CA ASP A 52 -14.00 13.02 8.86
C ASP A 52 -12.59 13.54 9.16
N GLU A 53 -12.49 14.86 9.34
CA GLU A 53 -11.22 15.56 9.57
C GLU A 53 -10.48 15.06 10.80
N LYS A 54 -11.19 14.71 11.88
CA LYS A 54 -10.56 14.28 13.14
C LYS A 54 -9.97 12.88 13.01
N ALA A 55 -10.71 11.95 12.41
CA ALA A 55 -10.20 10.60 12.18
C ALA A 55 -9.00 10.62 11.22
N LEU A 56 -9.07 11.43 10.17
CA LEU A 56 -8.00 11.64 9.21
C LEU A 56 -6.73 12.18 9.87
N GLU A 57 -6.84 13.27 10.64
CA GLU A 57 -5.70 13.91 11.29
C GLU A 57 -5.02 12.97 12.27
N ASN A 58 -5.79 12.25 13.09
CA ASN A 58 -5.26 11.23 13.99
C ASN A 58 -4.44 10.17 13.23
N LYS A 59 -4.99 9.64 12.14
CA LYS A 59 -4.31 8.60 11.36
C LYS A 59 -3.07 9.15 10.63
N LEU A 60 -3.13 10.37 10.11
CA LEU A 60 -1.98 10.97 9.44
C LEU A 60 -0.83 11.21 10.42
N ASN A 61 -1.14 11.65 11.64
CA ASN A 61 -0.16 11.75 12.72
C ASN A 61 0.43 10.39 13.09
N GLU A 62 -0.40 9.34 13.20
CA GLU A 62 0.11 7.97 13.41
C GLU A 62 1.07 7.53 12.30
N LEU A 63 0.76 7.81 11.03
CA LEU A 63 1.64 7.50 9.91
C LEU A 63 2.99 8.22 10.05
N ILE A 64 2.97 9.53 10.31
CA ILE A 64 4.18 10.34 10.46
C ILE A 64 5.04 9.84 11.64
N GLU A 65 4.42 9.54 12.78
CA GLU A 65 5.13 8.98 13.94
C GLU A 65 5.70 7.58 13.67
N HIS A 66 4.97 6.70 13.00
CA HIS A 66 5.49 5.39 12.59
C HIS A 66 6.70 5.52 11.67
N ARG A 67 6.61 6.40 10.66
CA ARG A 67 7.73 6.67 9.77
C ARG A 67 8.96 7.16 10.54
N ARG A 68 8.78 8.07 11.49
CA ARG A 68 9.87 8.54 12.36
C ARG A 68 10.45 7.41 13.20
N ALA A 69 9.61 6.61 13.84
CA ALA A 69 10.04 5.50 14.69
C ALA A 69 10.84 4.43 13.93
N PHE A 70 10.50 4.19 12.66
CA PHE A 70 11.23 3.24 11.80
C PHE A 70 12.42 3.84 11.05
N GLY A 71 12.63 5.16 11.12
CA GLY A 71 13.66 5.84 10.34
C GLY A 71 13.35 5.90 8.83
N TYR A 72 12.07 5.89 8.47
CA TYR A 72 11.57 5.94 7.09
C TYR A 72 11.26 7.38 6.63
N ASN A 73 11.65 8.37 7.42
CA ASN A 73 11.54 9.80 7.13
C ASN A 73 12.68 10.34 6.23
N GLU A 74 13.58 9.49 5.75
CA GLU A 74 14.66 9.88 4.86
C GLU A 74 14.28 9.73 3.39
N ASN A 75 14.65 10.72 2.56
CA ASN A 75 14.37 10.75 1.11
C ASN A 75 14.84 9.51 0.32
N ASN A 76 15.83 8.78 0.85
CA ASN A 76 16.44 7.61 0.22
C ASN A 76 15.96 6.28 0.79
N ILE A 77 14.85 6.24 1.53
CA ILE A 77 14.35 5.01 2.15
C ILE A 77 14.26 3.87 1.13
N HIS A 78 13.76 4.12 -0.07
CA HIS A 78 13.65 3.10 -1.13
C HIS A 78 14.99 2.48 -1.55
N GLU A 79 16.07 3.26 -1.59
CA GLU A 79 17.40 2.75 -1.91
C GLU A 79 17.95 1.93 -0.74
N LYS A 80 17.76 2.40 0.50
CA LYS A 80 18.07 1.61 1.70
C LYS A 80 17.30 0.29 1.69
N CYS A 81 16.06 0.32 1.24
CA CYS A 81 15.12 -0.78 1.26
C CYS A 81 15.38 -1.86 0.23
N LYS A 82 15.97 -1.53 -0.92
CA LYS A 82 16.55 -2.53 -1.83
C LYS A 82 17.65 -3.35 -1.14
N ASN A 83 18.30 -2.78 -0.12
CA ASN A 83 19.41 -3.39 0.62
C ASN A 83 19.01 -3.98 1.98
N LEU A 84 17.75 -3.85 2.41
CA LEU A 84 17.28 -4.44 3.67
C LEU A 84 17.02 -5.93 3.48
N GLU A 85 17.94 -6.76 3.96
CA GLU A 85 17.87 -8.22 3.80
C GLU A 85 16.58 -8.82 4.36
N PHE A 86 16.07 -8.30 5.48
CA PHE A 86 14.82 -8.79 6.07
C PHE A 86 13.61 -8.53 5.17
N ALA A 87 13.58 -7.36 4.50
CA ALA A 87 12.50 -6.98 3.60
C ALA A 87 12.53 -7.83 2.35
N ARG A 88 13.72 -8.01 1.76
CA ARG A 88 13.93 -8.91 0.62
C ARG A 88 13.45 -10.33 0.93
N LYS A 89 13.88 -10.90 2.06
CA LYS A 89 13.43 -12.24 2.50
C LYS A 89 11.91 -12.30 2.69
N THR A 90 11.31 -11.25 3.26
CA THR A 90 9.86 -11.21 3.45
C THR A 90 9.14 -11.16 2.11
N PHE A 91 9.54 -10.27 1.20
CA PHE A 91 8.90 -10.14 -0.12
C PHE A 91 9.01 -11.41 -0.95
N GLU A 92 10.18 -12.06 -0.97
CA GLU A 92 10.39 -13.34 -1.66
C GLU A 92 9.45 -14.43 -1.10
N ARG A 93 9.35 -14.54 0.21
CA ARG A 93 8.52 -15.55 0.89
C ARG A 93 7.02 -15.33 0.70
N PHE A 94 6.59 -14.07 0.65
CA PHE A 94 5.19 -13.71 0.39
C PHE A 94 4.87 -13.63 -1.11
N GLY A 95 5.84 -13.91 -1.99
CA GLY A 95 5.69 -13.81 -3.44
C GLY A 95 5.27 -12.42 -3.90
N ILE A 96 5.66 -11.39 -3.16
CA ILE A 96 5.48 -10.00 -3.55
C ILE A 96 6.48 -9.74 -4.66
N ALA A 97 6.00 -9.55 -5.89
CA ALA A 97 6.86 -9.25 -7.02
C ALA A 97 7.75 -8.07 -6.65
N GLN A 98 9.06 -8.22 -6.83
CA GLN A 98 10.03 -7.18 -6.53
C GLN A 98 9.52 -5.85 -7.09
N LEU A 99 9.63 -4.80 -6.27
CA LEU A 99 9.19 -3.43 -6.48
C LEU A 99 9.76 -2.83 -7.78
N ASN A 100 9.31 -3.29 -8.94
CA ASN A 100 9.49 -2.61 -10.21
C ASN A 100 8.45 -1.50 -10.24
N ILE A 101 8.81 -0.40 -9.59
CA ILE A 101 8.04 0.84 -9.49
C ILE A 101 7.64 1.35 -10.89
N ASP A 102 8.31 0.89 -11.95
CA ASP A 102 8.15 1.34 -13.35
C ASP A 102 6.98 0.67 -14.11
N HIS A 103 6.26 -0.27 -13.51
CA HIS A 103 5.11 -0.91 -14.17
C HIS A 103 3.82 -0.12 -13.95
N TYR A 104 3.48 0.72 -14.93
CA TYR A 104 2.24 1.49 -14.96
C TYR A 104 1.31 1.06 -16.09
N SER A 105 0.01 1.07 -15.80
CA SER A 105 -1.06 1.19 -16.78
C SER A 105 -1.60 2.62 -16.71
N ASP A 106 -1.22 3.47 -17.65
CA ASP A 106 -1.52 4.92 -17.61
C ASP A 106 -0.98 5.56 -16.31
N ASN A 107 -1.86 6.05 -15.44
CA ASN A 107 -1.51 6.62 -14.14
C ASN A 107 -1.70 5.65 -12.96
N VAL A 108 -1.81 4.35 -13.23
CA VAL A 108 -1.98 3.31 -12.21
C VAL A 108 -0.72 2.46 -12.12
N ALA A 109 0.00 2.51 -10.99
CA ALA A 109 1.10 1.60 -10.71
C ALA A 109 0.53 0.22 -10.35
N VAL A 110 1.04 -0.85 -10.97
CA VAL A 110 0.51 -2.22 -10.79
C VAL A 110 1.48 -3.06 -9.99
N PHE A 111 1.00 -3.56 -8.85
CA PHE A 111 1.73 -4.48 -7.98
C PHE A 111 1.04 -5.83 -7.93
N VAL A 112 1.84 -6.90 -7.93
CA VAL A 112 1.34 -8.27 -7.93
C VAL A 112 1.95 -9.03 -6.76
N GLN A 113 1.11 -9.66 -5.95
CA GLN A 113 1.50 -10.60 -4.92
C GLN A 113 0.96 -11.98 -5.30
N ARG A 114 1.86 -12.92 -5.58
CA ARG A 114 1.53 -14.29 -5.97
C ARG A 114 1.78 -15.24 -4.81
N MET A 115 0.75 -15.94 -4.37
CA MET A 115 0.84 -16.91 -3.29
C MET A 115 1.27 -18.31 -3.76
N LYS A 116 1.51 -18.47 -5.07
CA LYS A 116 2.02 -19.71 -5.66
C LYS A 116 3.38 -20.05 -5.05
N ASN A 117 3.45 -21.18 -4.36
CA ASN A 117 4.61 -21.66 -3.58
C ASN A 117 4.84 -20.97 -2.22
N SER A 118 3.91 -20.12 -1.77
CA SER A 118 4.00 -19.51 -0.43
C SER A 118 3.50 -20.49 0.64
N ASP A 119 4.41 -20.96 1.51
CA ASP A 119 4.07 -21.78 2.68
C ASP A 119 3.94 -20.88 3.93
N LEU A 120 2.70 -20.63 4.36
CA LEU A 120 2.44 -19.80 5.54
C LEU A 120 2.97 -20.43 6.83
N LYS A 121 2.98 -21.76 6.94
CA LYS A 121 3.55 -22.44 8.12
C LYS A 121 5.05 -22.23 8.17
N GLU A 122 5.74 -22.36 7.04
CA GLU A 122 7.17 -22.09 6.96
C GLU A 122 7.49 -20.62 7.27
N ILE A 123 6.73 -19.69 6.70
CA ILE A 123 6.88 -18.25 6.97
C ILE A 123 6.83 -17.99 8.48
N THR A 124 5.84 -18.54 9.19
CA THR A 124 5.71 -18.34 10.64
C THR A 124 6.83 -18.95 11.47
N LYS A 125 7.64 -19.86 10.91
CA LYS A 125 8.81 -20.46 11.56
C LYS A 125 10.08 -19.66 11.30
N VAL A 126 10.23 -19.07 10.11
CA VAL A 126 11.50 -18.49 9.64
C VAL A 126 11.53 -16.96 9.69
N LEU A 127 10.38 -16.29 9.70
CA LEU A 127 10.29 -14.83 9.75
C LEU A 127 9.72 -14.36 11.08
N PRO A 128 10.44 -13.49 11.81
CA PRO A 128 9.86 -12.71 12.90
C PRO A 128 8.66 -11.89 12.40
N LEU A 129 7.59 -11.83 13.20
CA LEU A 129 6.41 -11.02 12.85
C LEU A 129 6.75 -9.53 12.70
N SER A 130 7.74 -9.03 13.44
CA SER A 130 8.25 -7.66 13.28
C SER A 130 8.77 -7.41 11.87
N TYR A 131 9.47 -8.38 11.27
CA TYR A 131 9.97 -8.25 9.89
C TYR A 131 8.82 -8.21 8.89
N VAL A 132 7.77 -9.00 9.12
CA VAL A 132 6.55 -8.93 8.31
C VAL A 132 5.95 -7.53 8.38
N CYS A 133 5.68 -7.02 9.59
CA CYS A 133 5.14 -5.67 9.77
C CYS A 133 6.00 -4.61 9.07
N HIS A 134 7.31 -4.57 9.34
CA HIS A 134 8.22 -3.58 8.77
C HIS A 134 8.26 -3.63 7.24
N SER A 135 8.18 -4.83 6.66
CA SER A 135 8.21 -5.01 5.21
C SER A 135 6.93 -4.51 4.55
N TYR A 136 5.77 -4.70 5.17
CA TYR A 136 4.52 -4.13 4.64
C TYR A 136 4.43 -2.61 4.83
N PHE A 137 4.94 -2.07 5.94
CA PHE A 137 5.10 -0.61 6.07
C PHE A 137 6.00 -0.05 4.98
N LEU A 138 7.08 -0.75 4.67
CA LEU A 138 7.96 -0.35 3.60
C LEU A 138 7.31 -0.46 2.21
N LEU A 139 6.48 -1.48 1.99
CA LEU A 139 5.70 -1.60 0.77
C LEU A 139 4.76 -0.40 0.60
N HIS A 140 4.15 0.08 1.69
CA HIS A 140 3.32 1.28 1.70
C HIS A 140 4.11 2.54 1.28
N GLU A 141 5.29 2.75 1.83
CA GLU A 141 6.17 3.86 1.41
C GLU A 141 6.45 3.80 -0.08
N CYS A 142 6.75 2.60 -0.61
CA CYS A 142 7.03 2.43 -2.04
C CYS A 142 5.83 2.78 -2.92
N PHE A 143 4.60 2.49 -2.47
CA PHE A 143 3.38 2.87 -3.17
C PHE A 143 3.21 4.39 -3.20
N GLN A 144 3.40 5.06 -2.06
CA GLN A 144 3.31 6.51 -1.98
C GLN A 144 4.31 7.19 -2.92
N LYS A 145 5.55 6.69 -2.98
CA LYS A 145 6.54 7.22 -3.93
C LYS A 145 6.14 7.00 -5.38
N ALA A 146 5.72 5.79 -5.74
CA ALA A 146 5.29 5.46 -7.10
C ALA A 146 4.15 6.39 -7.57
N ILE A 147 3.19 6.65 -6.69
CA ILE A 147 2.09 7.58 -6.93
C ILE A 147 2.63 9.00 -7.09
N ARG A 148 3.40 9.49 -6.12
CA ARG A 148 3.92 10.87 -6.09
C ARG A 148 4.78 11.18 -7.31
N GLN A 149 5.67 10.27 -7.68
CA GLN A 149 6.50 10.42 -8.87
C GLN A 149 5.65 10.55 -10.13
N LYS A 150 4.63 9.69 -10.29
CA LYS A 150 3.74 9.75 -11.45
C LYS A 150 2.89 11.00 -11.51
N GLU A 151 2.45 11.50 -10.35
CA GLU A 151 1.71 12.77 -10.23
C GLU A 151 2.58 13.97 -10.62
N LEU A 152 3.85 13.98 -10.22
CA LEU A 152 4.80 15.02 -10.61
C LEU A 152 5.10 14.98 -12.12
N GLU A 153 5.27 13.78 -12.68
CA GLU A 153 5.53 13.59 -14.11
C GLU A 153 4.35 14.01 -15.00
N THR A 154 3.11 13.71 -14.58
CA THR A 154 1.93 13.85 -15.44
C THR A 154 1.03 15.03 -15.10
N GLY A 155 1.17 15.62 -13.91
CA GLY A 155 0.27 16.65 -13.38
C GLY A 155 -1.16 16.15 -13.15
N LYS A 156 -1.39 14.84 -13.16
CA LYS A 156 -2.71 14.20 -13.04
C LYS A 156 -2.72 13.23 -11.85
N PRO A 157 -3.90 12.92 -11.28
CA PRO A 157 -4.02 11.93 -10.22
C PRO A 157 -3.39 10.60 -10.64
N ALA A 158 -2.71 9.94 -9.70
CA ALA A 158 -2.21 8.58 -9.84
C ALA A 158 -2.71 7.68 -8.72
N SER A 159 -2.60 6.37 -8.90
CA SER A 159 -2.99 5.40 -7.88
C SER A 159 -2.22 4.09 -7.98
N VAL A 160 -2.45 3.20 -7.01
CA VAL A 160 -1.88 1.86 -6.99
C VAL A 160 -2.97 0.81 -7.10
N ALA A 161 -2.69 -0.18 -7.94
CA ALA A 161 -3.44 -1.42 -8.08
C ALA A 161 -2.66 -2.57 -7.45
N VAL A 162 -3.33 -3.35 -6.60
CA VAL A 162 -2.74 -4.55 -6.02
C VAL A 162 -3.51 -5.76 -6.49
N ILE A 163 -2.82 -6.64 -7.20
CA ILE A 163 -3.34 -7.92 -7.68
C ILE A 163 -2.87 -8.99 -6.70
N LEU A 164 -3.81 -9.57 -5.97
CA LEU A 164 -3.57 -10.71 -5.08
C LEU A 164 -3.93 -11.99 -5.83
N ASP A 165 -2.91 -12.67 -6.34
CA ASP A 165 -3.02 -14.00 -6.91
C ASP A 165 -2.90 -15.02 -5.78
N LEU A 166 -4.03 -15.65 -5.43
CA LEU A 166 -4.13 -16.60 -4.32
C LEU A 166 -3.95 -18.06 -4.78
N GLU A 167 -3.57 -18.30 -6.03
CA GLU A 167 -3.28 -19.65 -6.54
C GLU A 167 -2.23 -20.34 -5.66
N GLY A 168 -2.47 -21.60 -5.30
CA GLY A 168 -1.54 -22.40 -4.50
C GLY A 168 -1.62 -22.19 -2.98
N LEU A 169 -2.48 -21.29 -2.49
CA LEU A 169 -2.68 -21.11 -1.06
C LEU A 169 -3.40 -22.34 -0.44
N ASN A 170 -2.82 -22.93 0.60
CA ASN A 170 -3.40 -24.10 1.25
C ASN A 170 -4.57 -23.71 2.16
N LEU A 171 -5.80 -23.94 1.70
CA LEU A 171 -7.01 -23.62 2.46
C LEU A 171 -7.11 -24.35 3.82
N THR A 172 -6.46 -25.52 3.95
CA THR A 172 -6.49 -26.28 5.22
C THR A 172 -5.77 -25.56 6.36
N ASP A 173 -4.85 -24.63 6.05
CA ASP A 173 -4.14 -23.83 7.05
C ASP A 173 -5.08 -22.87 7.82
N PHE A 174 -6.25 -22.59 7.25
CA PHE A 174 -7.26 -21.66 7.79
C PHE A 174 -8.40 -22.34 8.53
N LEU A 175 -8.49 -23.68 8.53
CA LEU A 175 -9.56 -24.40 9.23
C LEU A 175 -9.57 -24.11 10.73
N ASN A 176 -8.39 -23.95 11.33
CA ASN A 176 -8.26 -23.47 12.70
C ASN A 176 -8.00 -21.96 12.70
N PRO A 177 -8.96 -21.12 13.13
CA PRO A 177 -8.77 -19.68 13.17
C PRO A 177 -7.68 -19.25 14.17
N MET A 178 -7.30 -20.09 15.12
CA MET A 178 -6.26 -19.79 16.10
C MET A 178 -4.87 -20.28 15.68
N SER A 179 -4.75 -20.93 14.52
CA SER A 179 -3.46 -21.37 13.97
C SER A 179 -2.54 -20.18 13.67
N ASN A 180 -1.23 -20.42 13.67
CA ASN A 180 -0.25 -19.38 13.32
C ASN A 180 -0.44 -18.86 11.88
N PRO A 181 -0.70 -19.70 10.85
CA PRO A 181 -1.06 -19.22 9.51
C PRO A 181 -2.29 -18.31 9.50
N SER A 182 -3.37 -18.67 10.21
CA SER A 182 -4.57 -17.83 10.32
C SER A 182 -4.29 -16.49 10.99
N LYS A 183 -3.48 -16.49 12.06
CA LYS A 183 -3.05 -15.25 12.73
C LYS A 183 -2.21 -14.36 11.81
N LEU A 184 -1.27 -14.95 11.07
CA LEU A 184 -0.43 -14.24 10.11
C LEU A 184 -1.26 -13.61 8.99
N ALA A 185 -2.19 -14.36 8.40
CA ALA A 185 -3.07 -13.83 7.36
C ALA A 185 -3.96 -12.70 7.89
N ARG A 186 -4.51 -12.84 9.10
CA ARG A 186 -5.26 -11.74 9.75
C ARG A 186 -4.40 -10.51 9.97
N LEU A 187 -3.14 -10.67 10.40
CA LEU A 187 -2.21 -9.56 10.57
C LEU A 187 -1.98 -8.84 9.24
N VAL A 188 -1.69 -9.58 8.16
CA VAL A 188 -1.48 -9.01 6.82
C VAL A 188 -2.72 -8.27 6.34
N VAL A 189 -3.91 -8.86 6.45
CA VAL A 189 -5.17 -8.20 6.09
C VAL A 189 -5.41 -6.93 6.92
N LYS A 190 -5.08 -6.97 8.22
CA LYS A 190 -5.19 -5.80 9.10
C LYS A 190 -4.25 -4.68 8.64
N ILE A 191 -2.99 -5.00 8.32
CA ILE A 191 -2.03 -4.03 7.80
C ILE A 191 -2.54 -3.41 6.48
N TRP A 192 -3.04 -4.23 5.55
CA TRP A 192 -3.67 -3.74 4.32
C TRP A 192 -4.83 -2.78 4.59
N SER A 193 -5.73 -3.14 5.50
CA SER A 193 -6.90 -2.31 5.83
C SER A 193 -6.53 -0.99 6.50
N GLU A 194 -5.50 -0.98 7.36
CA GLU A 194 -5.14 0.19 8.16
C GLU A 194 -4.23 1.17 7.43
N TYR A 195 -3.33 0.67 6.58
CA TYR A 195 -2.28 1.51 5.96
C TYR A 195 -2.47 1.74 4.48
N PHE A 196 -3.30 0.98 3.77
CA PHE A 196 -3.39 1.10 2.31
C PHE A 196 -4.76 1.56 1.81
N SER A 197 -5.69 1.86 2.72
CA SER A 197 -7.08 2.19 2.39
C SER A 197 -7.22 3.46 1.53
N GLU A 198 -6.25 4.36 1.57
CA GLU A 198 -6.18 5.58 0.78
C GLU A 198 -5.54 5.38 -0.61
N ASN A 199 -4.76 4.31 -0.80
CA ASN A 199 -3.98 4.09 -2.02
C ASN A 199 -4.59 3.05 -2.97
N VAL A 200 -5.38 2.11 -2.44
CA VAL A 200 -5.91 0.98 -3.21
C VAL A 200 -7.15 1.41 -3.98
N SER A 201 -7.02 1.51 -5.31
CA SER A 201 -8.16 1.83 -6.20
C SER A 201 -9.00 0.59 -6.56
N PHE A 202 -8.40 -0.60 -6.56
CA PHE A 202 -9.08 -1.86 -6.82
C PHE A 202 -8.26 -3.05 -6.32
N LEU A 203 -8.95 -4.05 -5.76
CA LEU A 203 -8.43 -5.37 -5.44
C LEU A 203 -9.08 -6.36 -6.40
N LYS A 204 -8.32 -6.86 -7.38
CA LYS A 204 -8.81 -7.89 -8.30
C LYS A 204 -8.32 -9.24 -7.83
N LYS A 205 -9.26 -10.14 -7.54
CA LYS A 205 -9.00 -11.56 -7.29
C LYS A 205 -9.01 -12.26 -8.65
N ASP A 206 -7.87 -12.73 -9.13
CA ASP A 206 -7.84 -13.71 -10.20
C ASP A 206 -7.93 -15.10 -9.54
N CYS A 207 -9.09 -15.74 -9.70
CA CYS A 207 -9.18 -17.19 -9.54
C CYS A 207 -8.89 -17.75 -10.94
N GLY A 208 -7.69 -18.28 -11.16
CA GLY A 208 -7.42 -19.01 -12.40
C GLY A 208 -8.47 -20.10 -12.62
N ASN A 209 -9.00 -20.17 -13.85
CA ASN A 209 -9.78 -21.32 -14.32
C ASN A 209 -8.84 -22.51 -14.55
#